data_AF-A0A6N9JJB5-F1
#
_entry.id   AF-A0A6N9JJB5-F1
#
_cell.length_a   1.000
_cell.length_b   1.000
_cell.length_c   1.000
_cell.angle_alpha   90.00
_cell.angle_beta   90.00
_cell.angle_gamma   90.00
#
_symmetry.space_group_name_H-M   'P 1'
#
loop_
_entity.id
_entity.type
_entity.pdbx_description
1 polymer ?
#
loop_
_entity_poly.entity_id
_entity_poly.type
_entity_poly.pdbx_seq_one_letter_code
_entity_poly.pdbx_strand_id
1 'polypeptide(L)'
;MNRTKFRPTYSLDEAKSLARSGEMVVNGRVRRHLINQFGYLDIDRFLADLFDCLKPGDFRKSIALDMDGPLHDVYADVYVCRDFECEDWYVKFSIDSEGKAHLNVLSANIDGYIH
;
A
#
# COMPACT_ATOMS: atom_id res chain seq x y z
N MET A 1 13.34 -15.73 4.06
CA MET A 1 12.14 -15.55 3.21
C MET A 1 10.97 -15.35 4.15
N ASN A 2 10.35 -14.17 4.13
CA ASN A 2 9.38 -13.77 5.14
C ASN A 2 8.12 -14.64 5.04
N ARG A 3 7.50 -14.91 6.19
CA ARG A 3 6.24 -15.66 6.25
C ARG A 3 5.21 -14.96 5.36
N THR A 4 4.56 -15.72 4.49
CA THR A 4 3.59 -15.20 3.51
C THR A 4 2.24 -15.88 3.70
N LYS A 5 1.14 -15.12 3.59
CA LYS A 5 -0.24 -15.60 3.59
C LYS A 5 -0.90 -15.32 2.24
N PHE A 6 -1.85 -16.18 1.85
CA PHE A 6 -2.65 -16.06 0.61
C PHE A 6 -4.07 -15.53 0.86
N ARG A 7 -4.27 -14.84 1.98
CA ARG A 7 -5.48 -14.07 2.29
C ARG A 7 -5.05 -12.69 2.78
N PRO A 8 -5.82 -11.63 2.49
CA PRO A 8 -5.58 -10.31 3.04
C PRO A 8 -5.55 -10.37 4.57
N THR A 9 -4.61 -9.65 5.17
CA THR A 9 -4.61 -9.44 6.62
C THR A 9 -5.59 -8.33 6.99
N TYR A 10 -5.77 -7.33 6.13
CA TYR A 10 -6.58 -6.16 6.39
C TYR A 10 -7.84 -6.10 5.52
N SER A 11 -8.85 -5.37 6.01
CA SER A 11 -10.03 -5.05 5.22
C SER A 11 -9.67 -4.06 4.11
N LEU A 12 -9.98 -4.41 2.86
CA LEU A 12 -9.77 -3.51 1.74
C LEU A 12 -10.67 -2.27 1.85
N ASP A 13 -11.90 -2.43 2.32
CA ASP A 13 -12.83 -1.30 2.51
C ASP A 13 -12.31 -0.32 3.56
N GLU A 14 -11.67 -0.82 4.62
CA GLU A 14 -11.04 0.01 5.64
C GLU A 14 -9.83 0.76 5.07
N ALA A 15 -8.96 0.08 4.33
CA ALA A 15 -7.82 0.71 3.66
C ALA A 15 -8.28 1.85 2.72
N LYS A 16 -9.32 1.61 1.91
CA LYS A 16 -9.93 2.63 1.06
C LYS A 16 -10.49 3.79 1.86
N SER A 17 -11.18 3.52 2.97
CA SER A 17 -11.74 4.57 3.82
C SER A 17 -10.64 5.47 4.38
N LEU A 18 -9.55 4.88 4.90
CA LEU A 18 -8.41 5.62 5.45
C LEU A 18 -7.69 6.44 4.38
N ALA A 19 -7.52 5.90 3.18
CA ALA A 19 -6.93 6.62 2.05
C ALA A 19 -7.78 7.84 1.66
N ARG A 20 -9.10 7.68 1.52
CA ARG A 20 -10.02 8.77 1.18
C ARG A 20 -10.09 9.86 2.25
N SER A 21 -9.93 9.50 3.53
CA SER A 21 -9.91 10.48 4.62
C SER A 21 -8.53 11.13 4.82
N GLY A 22 -7.52 10.76 4.04
CA GLY A 22 -6.16 11.28 4.17
C GLY A 22 -5.40 10.77 5.40
N GLU A 23 -5.88 9.70 6.04
CA GLU A 23 -5.26 9.09 7.22
C GLU A 23 -4.16 8.12 6.78
N MET A 24 -3.18 8.65 6.06
CA MET A 24 -2.10 7.89 5.44
C MET A 24 -0.73 8.32 5.96
N VAL A 25 0.12 7.33 6.19
CA VAL A 25 1.55 7.52 6.41
C VAL A 25 2.29 6.89 5.23
N VAL A 26 2.87 7.74 4.38
CA VAL A 26 3.53 7.30 3.15
C VAL A 26 5.03 7.27 3.36
N ASN A 27 5.66 6.13 3.08
CA ASN A 27 7.11 5.98 3.17
C ASN A 27 7.82 7.06 2.32
N GLY A 28 8.85 7.70 2.87
CA GLY A 28 9.59 8.76 2.16
C GLY A 28 10.20 8.31 0.83
N ARG A 29 10.55 7.02 0.68
CA ARG A 29 11.01 6.44 -0.59
C ARG A 29 9.89 6.40 -1.63
N VAL A 30 8.67 6.04 -1.22
CA VAL A 30 7.49 6.06 -2.09
C VAL A 30 7.19 7.48 -2.56
N ARG A 31 7.12 8.44 -1.63
CA ARG A 31 6.91 9.86 -1.98
C ARG A 31 7.97 10.33 -2.99
N ARG A 32 9.25 10.06 -2.73
CA ARG A 32 10.35 10.45 -3.62
C ARG A 32 10.26 9.77 -4.99
N HIS A 33 9.90 8.49 -5.04
CA HIS A 33 9.74 7.76 -6.29
C HIS A 33 8.63 8.36 -7.15
N LEU A 34 7.46 8.59 -6.55
CA LEU A 34 6.30 9.18 -7.24
C LEU A 34 6.59 10.59 -7.79
N ILE A 35 7.24 11.45 -6.99
CA ILE A 35 7.65 12.79 -7.42
C ILE A 35 8.69 12.70 -8.55
N ASN A 36 9.78 11.94 -8.34
CA ASN A 36 10.93 12.00 -9.23
C ASN A 36 10.73 11.26 -10.55
N GLN A 37 9.96 10.17 -10.55
CA GLN A 37 9.78 9.34 -11.75
C GLN A 37 8.53 9.74 -12.53
N PHE A 38 7.47 10.18 -11.85
CA PHE A 38 6.18 10.42 -12.49
C PHE A 38 5.69 11.87 -12.34
N GLY A 39 6.39 12.71 -11.57
CA GLY A 39 6.07 14.13 -11.45
C GLY A 39 4.83 14.44 -10.60
N TYR A 40 4.29 13.47 -9.85
CA TYR A 40 3.13 13.71 -9.00
C TYR A 40 3.46 14.71 -7.89
N LEU A 41 2.67 15.78 -7.79
CA LEU A 41 2.81 16.82 -6.76
C LEU A 41 1.88 16.58 -5.57
N ASP A 42 0.69 16.04 -5.83
CA ASP A 42 -0.31 15.70 -4.82
C ASP A 42 -0.34 14.18 -4.62
N ILE A 43 0.60 13.69 -3.81
CA ILE A 43 0.78 12.26 -3.55
C ILE A 43 -0.40 11.66 -2.81
N ASP A 44 -0.98 12.41 -1.88
CA ASP A 44 -2.06 11.89 -1.05
C ASP A 44 -3.34 11.73 -1.88
N ARG A 45 -3.63 12.67 -2.80
CA ARG A 45 -4.72 12.50 -3.76
C ARG A 45 -4.48 11.33 -4.72
N PHE A 46 -3.29 11.23 -5.32
CA PHE A 46 -2.95 10.12 -6.21
C PHE A 46 -3.15 8.76 -5.53
N LEU A 47 -2.64 8.62 -4.30
CA LEU A 47 -2.81 7.38 -3.55
C LEU A 47 -4.28 7.13 -3.22
N ALA A 48 -5.06 8.14 -2.85
CA ALA A 48 -6.50 7.97 -2.61
C ALA A 48 -7.22 7.41 -3.85
N ASP A 49 -6.95 7.96 -5.04
CA ASP A 49 -7.54 7.52 -6.31
C ASP A 49 -7.10 6.08 -6.66
N LEU A 50 -5.81 5.76 -6.45
CA LEU A 50 -5.26 4.42 -6.64
C LEU A 50 -5.92 3.39 -5.71
N PHE A 51 -6.06 3.71 -4.43
CA PHE A 51 -6.72 2.83 -3.46
C PHE A 51 -8.20 2.64 -3.79
N ASP A 52 -8.92 3.68 -4.24
CA ASP A 52 -10.33 3.57 -4.60
C ASP A 52 -10.54 2.59 -5.77
N CYS A 53 -9.57 2.52 -6.70
CA CYS A 53 -9.58 1.61 -7.84
C CYS A 53 -9.30 0.13 -7.50
N LEU A 54 -8.69 -0.16 -6.34
CA LEU A 54 -8.37 -1.53 -5.94
C LEU A 54 -9.61 -2.42 -5.81
N LYS A 55 -9.52 -3.66 -6.31
CA LYS A 55 -10.57 -4.67 -6.18
C LYS A 55 -10.09 -5.84 -5.33
N PRO A 56 -10.99 -6.61 -4.70
CA PRO A 56 -10.59 -7.81 -3.97
C PRO A 56 -9.76 -8.81 -4.81
N GLY A 57 -10.03 -8.88 -6.12
CA GLY A 57 -9.29 -9.74 -7.06
C GLY A 57 -7.86 -9.27 -7.38
N ASP A 58 -7.49 -8.05 -6.99
CA ASP A 58 -6.15 -7.49 -7.20
C ASP A 58 -5.16 -7.95 -6.11
N PHE A 59 -5.67 -8.57 -5.04
CA PHE A 59 -4.85 -9.11 -3.96
C PHE A 59 -3.89 -10.18 -4.48
N ARG A 60 -2.62 -10.06 -4.09
CA ARG A 60 -1.57 -11.03 -4.43
C ARG A 60 -1.17 -11.88 -3.25
N LYS A 61 -0.81 -11.23 -2.14
CA LYS A 61 -0.28 -11.89 -0.94
C LYS A 61 -0.22 -10.93 0.23
N SER A 62 -0.08 -11.48 1.43
CA SER A 62 0.25 -10.74 2.64
C SER A 62 1.61 -11.22 3.14
N ILE A 63 2.56 -10.31 3.37
CA ILE A 63 3.94 -10.65 3.78
C ILE A 63 4.21 -10.15 5.18
N ALA A 64 4.83 -10.97 6.03
CA ALA A 64 5.28 -10.53 7.34
C ALA A 64 6.37 -9.45 7.19
N LEU A 65 6.21 -8.35 7.92
CA LEU A 65 7.22 -7.31 8.04
C LEU A 65 8.24 -7.75 9.09
N ASP A 66 9.52 -7.82 8.71
CA ASP A 66 10.59 -8.03 9.68
C ASP A 66 10.81 -6.73 10.44
N MET A 67 10.11 -6.59 11.57
CA MET A 67 10.34 -5.53 12.53
C MET A 67 11.25 -6.09 13.62
N ASP A 68 12.43 -5.49 13.81
CA ASP A 68 13.29 -5.79 14.96
C ASP A 68 12.60 -5.23 16.23
N GLY A 69 11.68 -6.01 16.81
CA GLY A 69 10.88 -5.62 17.98
C GLY A 69 9.81 -6.66 18.35
N PRO A 70 9.09 -6.48 19.48
CA PRO A 70 8.11 -7.46 20.00
C PRO A 70 6.86 -7.67 19.12
N LEU A 71 6.67 -6.83 18.09
CA LEU A 71 5.57 -6.91 17.13
C LEU A 71 5.82 -7.99 16.07
N HIS A 72 5.85 -9.26 16.50
CA HIS A 72 6.16 -10.43 15.66
C HIS A 72 5.06 -10.84 14.65
N ASP A 73 3.99 -10.06 14.48
CA ASP A 73 2.83 -10.44 13.65
C ASP A 73 2.27 -9.30 12.78
N VAL A 74 3.09 -8.30 12.44
CA VAL A 74 2.67 -7.28 11.46
C VAL A 74 2.86 -7.81 10.05
N TYR A 75 1.81 -7.75 9.24
CA TYR A 75 1.86 -8.11 7.83
C TYR A 75 1.65 -6.86 6.97
N ALA A 76 2.08 -6.93 5.72
CA ALA A 76 1.71 -5.97 4.69
C ALA A 76 0.99 -6.70 3.57
N ASP A 77 -0.20 -6.20 3.22
CA ASP A 77 -0.95 -6.69 2.09
C ASP A 77 -0.42 -6.07 0.80
N VAL A 78 -0.40 -6.90 -0.23
CA VAL A 78 0.13 -6.58 -1.55
C VAL A 78 -0.98 -6.74 -2.58
N TYR A 79 -1.21 -5.69 -3.36
CA TYR A 79 -2.16 -5.65 -4.46
C TYR A 79 -1.48 -5.21 -5.75
N VAL A 80 -2.03 -5.62 -6.89
CA VAL A 80 -1.68 -5.09 -8.22
C VAL A 80 -2.93 -4.50 -8.85
N CYS A 81 -3.08 -3.18 -8.78
CA CYS A 81 -4.17 -2.45 -9.40
C CYS A 81 -3.94 -2.41 -10.90
N ARG A 82 -4.79 -3.08 -11.67
CA ARG A 82 -4.63 -3.13 -13.14
C ARG A 82 -5.27 -1.93 -13.81
N ASP A 83 -4.65 -1.48 -14.90
CA ASP A 83 -5.14 -0.42 -15.78
C ASP A 83 -5.42 0.93 -15.06
N PHE A 84 -4.74 1.21 -13.94
CA PHE A 84 -4.85 2.51 -13.27
C PHE A 84 -3.92 3.51 -13.96
N GLU A 85 -4.50 4.58 -14.51
CA GLU A 85 -3.77 5.53 -15.38
C GLU A 85 -3.02 4.84 -16.53
N CYS A 86 -3.63 3.80 -17.13
CA CYS A 86 -3.08 2.97 -18.20
C CYS A 86 -1.87 2.10 -17.81
N GLU A 87 -1.58 1.97 -16.51
CA GLU A 87 -0.45 1.19 -16.00
C GLU A 87 -0.92 0.20 -14.92
N ASP A 88 -0.17 -0.88 -14.74
CA ASP A 88 -0.37 -1.82 -13.64
C ASP A 88 0.41 -1.33 -12.42
N TRP A 89 -0.26 -1.07 -11.31
CA TRP A 89 0.36 -0.52 -10.10
C TRP A 89 0.48 -1.55 -9.00
N TYR A 90 1.71 -1.86 -8.60
CA TYR A 90 2.02 -2.64 -7.42
C TYR A 90 1.97 -1.75 -6.16
N VAL A 91 1.10 -2.11 -5.23
CA VAL A 91 0.92 -1.40 -3.96
C VAL A 91 1.12 -2.36 -2.79
N LYS A 92 1.87 -1.91 -1.79
CA LYS A 92 2.10 -2.62 -0.53
C LYS A 92 1.77 -1.72 0.64
N PHE A 93 0.91 -2.18 1.54
CA PHE A 93 0.49 -1.40 2.70
C PHE A 93 0.23 -2.26 3.93
N SER A 94 0.21 -1.61 5.10
CA SER A 94 -0.33 -2.17 6.34
C SER A 94 -1.29 -1.18 6.98
N ILE A 95 -2.19 -1.65 7.83
CA ILE A 95 -2.99 -0.78 8.69
C ILE A 95 -2.43 -0.90 10.11
N ASP A 96 -2.07 0.23 10.69
CA ASP A 96 -1.81 0.30 12.12
C ASP A 96 -3.11 0.69 12.83
N SER A 97 -3.48 -0.12 13.81
CA SER A 97 -4.68 0.04 14.62
C SER A 97 -4.38 0.49 16.04
N GLU A 98 -3.10 0.60 16.42
CA GLU A 98 -2.70 1.12 17.72
C GLU A 98 -2.89 2.64 17.75
N GLY A 99 -3.86 3.11 18.53
CA GLY A 99 -4.20 4.52 18.64
C GLY A 99 -5.14 4.99 17.53
N LYS A 100 -4.73 5.98 16.73
CA LYS A 100 -5.53 6.45 15.59
C LYS A 100 -5.21 5.58 14.38
N ALA A 101 -6.22 4.88 13.88
CA ALA A 101 -6.07 4.02 12.71
C ALA A 101 -5.52 4.81 11.52
N HIS A 102 -4.46 4.31 10.91
CA HIS A 102 -3.84 4.93 9.74
C HIS A 102 -3.29 3.87 8.77
N LEU A 103 -3.33 4.23 7.50
CA LEU A 103 -2.85 3.41 6.40
C LEU A 103 -1.37 3.69 6.14
N ASN A 104 -0.52 2.70 6.39
CA ASN A 104 0.90 2.77 6.14
C ASN A 104 1.22 2.30 4.71
N VAL A 105 1.54 3.24 3.81
CA VAL A 105 1.89 2.93 2.41
C VAL A 105 3.39 2.69 2.30
N LEU A 106 3.76 1.43 2.06
CA LEU A 106 5.14 0.94 2.07
C LEU A 106 5.76 0.87 0.67
N SER A 107 4.94 0.70 -0.37
CA SER A 107 5.34 0.71 -1.78
C SER A 107 4.17 1.15 -2.66
N ALA A 108 4.45 1.94 -3.69
CA ALA A 108 3.55 2.22 -4.81
C ALA A 108 4.42 2.48 -6.05
N ASN A 109 4.39 1.56 -7.01
CA ASN A 109 5.18 1.65 -8.25
C ASN A 109 4.49 0.88 -9.38
N ILE A 110 4.87 1.14 -10.63
CA ILE A 110 4.41 0.36 -11.79
C ILE A 110 5.00 -1.05 -11.70
N ASP A 111 4.17 -2.07 -11.93
CA ASP A 111 4.57 -3.48 -11.89
C ASP A 111 5.73 -3.73 -12.87
N GLY A 112 6.77 -4.42 -12.40
CA GLY A 112 8.02 -4.59 -13.13
C GLY A 112 9.10 -3.51 -12.89
N TYR A 113 8.79 -2.38 -12.22
CA TYR A 113 9.85 -1.51 -11.68
C TYR A 113 10.49 -2.16 -10.46
N ILE A 114 11.70 -2.70 -10.65
CA ILE A 114 12.56 -3.14 -9.54
C ILE A 114 13.13 -1.88 -8.88
N HIS A 115 12.84 -1.73 -7.59
CA HIS A 115 13.38 -0.67 -6.74
C HIS A 115 14.81 -0.96 -6.28
#